data_AF-A0A3A8R359-F1
#
_entry.id   AF-A0A3A8R359-F1
#
_cell.length_a   1.000
_cell.length_b   1.000
_cell.length_c   1.000
_cell.angle_alpha   90.00
_cell.angle_beta   90.00
_cell.angle_gamma   90.00
#
_symmetry.space_group_name_H-M   'P 1'
#
loop_
_entity.id
_entity.type
_entity.pdbx_description
1 polymer ?
#
loop_
_entity_poly.entity_id
_entity_poly.type
_entity_poly.pdbx_seq_one_letter_code
_entity_poly.pdbx_strand_id
1 'polypeptide(L)'
;PTLAARAAAFFDTFQDARVRTFRGVPREKPPAGWADWYAQALRGVDGDETRLHAATQGYLQSDWGRARQPPGTVVAFCSPRVWTRYVPALEDGAEVDSEESSGPATAEGASTDAARVWSACLEGVRVQGKRYALSWLAKARAVGLEDGHLVLAAPDAYFRQWVEEQYGALMEAEVRGLGLQGVRWARAAHEVA
;
A
#
# COMPACT_ATOMS: atom_id res chain seq x y z
N PRO A 1 -24.62 5.33 7.13
CA PRO A 1 -23.47 5.05 8.03
C PRO A 1 -22.21 5.77 7.50
N THR A 2 -21.35 6.30 8.37
CA THR A 2 -20.09 6.93 7.94
C THR A 2 -19.10 5.88 7.43
N LEU A 3 -18.12 6.28 6.61
CA LEU A 3 -17.11 5.36 6.08
C LEU A 3 -16.31 4.68 7.20
N ALA A 4 -16.00 5.41 8.27
CA ALA A 4 -15.34 4.88 9.46
C ALA A 4 -16.22 3.83 10.19
N ALA A 5 -17.54 4.08 10.31
CA ALA A 5 -18.46 3.11 10.92
C ALA A 5 -18.61 1.84 10.07
N ARG A 6 -18.62 1.98 8.74
CA ARG A 6 -18.62 0.82 7.82
C ARG A 6 -17.32 0.03 7.92
N ALA A 7 -16.17 0.70 7.95
CA ALA A 7 -14.88 0.05 8.14
C ALA A 7 -14.83 -0.74 9.46
N ALA A 8 -15.33 -0.17 10.56
CA ALA A 8 -15.41 -0.86 11.84
C ALA A 8 -16.31 -2.12 11.78
N ALA A 9 -17.49 -2.01 11.16
CA ALA A 9 -18.40 -3.15 10.98
C ALA A 9 -17.79 -4.25 10.09
N PHE A 10 -17.08 -3.86 9.03
CA PHE A 10 -16.36 -4.80 8.17
C PHE A 10 -15.24 -5.53 8.93
N PHE A 11 -14.48 -4.82 9.78
CA PHE A 11 -13.47 -5.41 10.65
C PHE A 11 -14.07 -6.44 11.60
N ASP A 12 -15.16 -6.09 12.28
CA ASP A 12 -15.81 -7.01 13.21
C ASP A 12 -16.29 -8.28 12.52
N THR A 13 -16.87 -8.15 11.33
CA THR A 13 -17.30 -9.28 10.50
C THR A 13 -16.12 -10.17 10.10
N PHE A 14 -14.99 -9.57 9.72
CA PHE A 14 -13.77 -10.30 9.40
C PHE A 14 -13.23 -11.07 10.60
N GLN A 15 -13.17 -10.42 11.77
CA GLN A 15 -12.72 -11.05 13.00
C GLN A 15 -13.64 -12.20 13.44
N ASP A 16 -14.96 -12.05 13.30
CA ASP A 16 -15.91 -13.13 13.56
C ASP A 16 -15.71 -14.32 12.63
N ALA A 17 -15.44 -14.07 11.35
CA ALA A 17 -15.15 -15.13 10.39
C ALA A 17 -13.83 -15.85 10.73
N ARG A 18 -12.80 -15.09 11.12
CA ARG A 18 -11.50 -15.62 11.50
C ARG A 18 -11.56 -16.52 12.74
N VAL A 19 -12.21 -16.06 13.81
CA VAL A 19 -12.38 -16.83 15.06
C VAL A 19 -13.23 -18.08 14.83
N ARG A 20 -14.21 -18.03 13.92
CA ARG A 20 -14.99 -19.22 13.50
C ARG A 20 -14.14 -20.22 12.71
N THR A 21 -13.25 -19.74 11.84
CA THR A 21 -12.43 -20.58 10.94
C THR A 21 -11.27 -21.23 11.69
N PHE A 22 -10.65 -20.51 12.62
CA PHE A 22 -9.46 -20.92 13.35
C PHE A 22 -9.77 -21.01 14.83
N ARG A 23 -9.80 -22.23 15.39
CA ARG A 23 -10.05 -22.39 16.83
C ARG A 23 -8.89 -21.85 17.65
N GLY A 24 -9.21 -21.07 18.69
CA GLY A 24 -8.24 -20.62 19.70
C GLY A 24 -7.41 -19.39 19.32
N VAL A 25 -7.59 -18.79 18.14
CA VAL A 25 -6.95 -17.50 17.85
C VAL A 25 -7.70 -16.34 18.50
N PRO A 26 -7.00 -15.40 19.15
CA PRO A 26 -7.62 -14.22 19.75
C PRO A 26 -8.09 -13.23 18.67
N ARG A 27 -9.08 -12.40 19.02
CA ARG A 27 -9.44 -11.24 18.19
C ARG A 27 -8.28 -10.25 18.18
N GLU A 28 -8.05 -9.66 17.01
CA GLU A 28 -7.09 -8.60 16.75
C GLU A 28 -7.78 -7.25 16.94
N LYS A 29 -6.98 -6.20 17.13
CA LYS A 29 -7.45 -4.81 17.04
C LYS A 29 -7.34 -4.34 15.59
N PRO A 30 -8.18 -3.39 15.14
CA PRO A 30 -8.01 -2.78 13.82
C PRO A 30 -6.59 -2.21 13.69
N PRO A 31 -5.87 -2.50 12.59
CA PRO A 31 -4.57 -1.88 12.35
C PRO A 31 -4.73 -0.37 12.16
N ALA A 32 -3.65 0.37 12.40
CA ALA A 32 -3.60 1.79 12.07
C ALA A 32 -3.87 1.98 10.56
N GLY A 33 -4.69 2.97 10.20
CA GLY A 33 -5.08 3.20 8.79
C GLY A 33 -6.12 2.22 8.25
N TRP A 34 -6.76 1.39 9.09
CA TRP A 34 -7.80 0.45 8.65
C TRP A 34 -8.95 1.10 7.87
N ALA A 35 -9.42 2.27 8.29
CA ALA A 35 -10.48 2.99 7.60
C ALA A 35 -10.05 3.43 6.18
N ASP A 36 -8.80 3.88 6.04
CA ASP A 36 -8.23 4.28 4.75
C ASP A 36 -8.02 3.07 3.83
N TRP A 37 -7.53 1.96 4.40
CA TRP A 37 -7.42 0.69 3.68
C TRP A 37 -8.80 0.22 3.19
N TYR A 38 -9.80 0.22 4.07
CA TYR A 38 -11.17 -0.18 3.72
C TYR A 38 -11.72 0.70 2.59
N ALA A 39 -11.52 2.02 2.67
CA ALA A 39 -11.93 2.96 1.62
C ALA A 39 -11.24 2.67 0.27
N GLN A 40 -9.95 2.34 0.30
CA GLN A 40 -9.19 1.98 -0.89
C GLN A 40 -9.62 0.61 -1.46
N ALA A 41 -9.77 -0.39 -0.61
CA ALA A 41 -10.21 -1.73 -0.99
C ALA A 41 -11.61 -1.69 -1.62
N LEU A 42 -12.52 -0.92 -1.02
CA LEU A 42 -13.88 -0.72 -1.52
C LEU A 42 -13.88 -0.07 -2.91
N ARG A 43 -13.03 0.93 -3.15
CA ARG A 43 -12.84 1.49 -4.51
C ARG A 43 -12.27 0.46 -5.49
N GLY A 44 -11.37 -0.41 -5.04
CA GLY A 44 -10.78 -1.48 -5.85
C GLY A 44 -11.78 -2.56 -6.30
N VAL A 45 -12.98 -2.59 -5.73
CA VAL A 45 -14.08 -3.48 -6.11
C VAL A 45 -15.32 -2.70 -6.56
N ASP A 46 -15.14 -1.47 -7.04
CA ASP A 46 -16.20 -0.58 -7.53
C ASP A 46 -17.35 -0.34 -6.52
N GLY A 47 -17.01 -0.26 -5.23
CA GLY A 47 -18.00 -0.04 -4.18
C GLY A 47 -18.73 -1.29 -3.69
N ASP A 48 -18.49 -2.46 -4.30
CA ASP A 48 -19.17 -3.71 -3.95
C ASP A 48 -18.53 -4.38 -2.71
N GLU A 49 -19.03 -4.01 -1.53
CA GLU A 49 -18.60 -4.58 -0.25
C GLU A 49 -18.80 -6.10 -0.16
N THR A 50 -19.73 -6.68 -0.94
CA THR A 50 -19.94 -8.13 -1.01
C THR A 50 -18.72 -8.85 -1.56
N ARG A 51 -18.03 -8.24 -2.55
CA ARG A 51 -16.77 -8.77 -3.08
C ARG A 51 -15.65 -8.71 -2.05
N LEU A 52 -15.60 -7.68 -1.20
CA LEU A 52 -14.64 -7.62 -0.09
C LEU A 52 -14.87 -8.78 0.89
N HIS A 53 -16.14 -9.06 1.22
CA HIS A 53 -16.48 -10.19 2.07
C HIS A 53 -16.11 -11.54 1.43
N ALA A 54 -16.37 -11.73 0.13
CA ALA A 54 -15.99 -12.94 -0.59
C ALA A 54 -14.46 -13.15 -0.60
N ALA A 55 -13.69 -12.10 -0.88
CA ALA A 55 -12.23 -12.13 -0.82
C ALA A 55 -11.71 -12.51 0.58
N THR A 56 -12.36 -12.00 1.62
CA THR A 56 -12.05 -12.32 3.02
C THR A 56 -12.28 -13.81 3.31
N GLN A 57 -13.40 -14.38 2.86
CA GLN A 57 -13.67 -15.81 3.02
C GLN A 57 -12.66 -16.67 2.26
N GLY A 58 -12.35 -16.33 1.01
CA GLY A 58 -11.36 -17.02 0.19
C GLY A 58 -9.97 -17.02 0.84
N TYR A 59 -9.57 -15.88 1.40
CA TYR A 59 -8.32 -15.77 2.16
C TYR A 59 -8.30 -16.69 3.39
N LEU A 60 -9.32 -16.61 4.25
CA LEU A 60 -9.41 -17.40 5.48
C LEU A 60 -9.45 -18.92 5.20
N GLN A 61 -10.02 -19.33 4.07
CA GLN A 61 -10.14 -20.73 3.69
C GLN A 61 -8.89 -21.28 2.99
N SER A 62 -8.04 -20.41 2.42
CA SER A 62 -6.87 -20.81 1.64
C SER A 62 -5.74 -21.42 2.47
N ASP A 63 -4.96 -22.31 1.85
CA ASP A 63 -3.75 -22.90 2.46
C ASP A 63 -2.74 -21.83 2.89
N TRP A 64 -2.66 -20.74 2.12
CA TRP A 64 -1.78 -19.62 2.44
C TRP A 64 -2.21 -18.88 3.70
N GLY A 65 -3.52 -18.60 3.88
CA GLY A 65 -4.05 -18.00 5.09
C GLY A 65 -3.89 -18.91 6.32
N ARG A 66 -4.01 -20.23 6.13
CA ARG A 66 -3.86 -21.26 7.16
C ARG A 66 -2.42 -21.46 7.63
N ALA A 67 -1.44 -21.34 6.73
CA ALA A 67 -0.04 -21.64 7.02
C ALA A 67 0.72 -20.55 7.80
N ARG A 68 0.12 -19.35 7.99
CA ARG A 68 0.76 -18.23 8.71
C ARG A 68 0.56 -18.30 10.22
N GLN A 69 1.44 -17.61 10.95
CA GLN A 69 1.32 -17.41 12.39
C GLN A 69 1.24 -15.92 12.74
N PRO A 70 0.15 -15.45 13.38
CA PRO A 70 -1.09 -16.20 13.62
C PRO A 70 -1.87 -16.45 12.31
N PRO A 71 -2.70 -17.51 12.22
CA PRO A 71 -3.42 -17.82 10.99
C PRO A 71 -4.47 -16.74 10.66
N GLY A 72 -4.63 -16.48 9.37
CA GLY A 72 -5.65 -15.58 8.85
C GLY A 72 -5.60 -14.13 9.36
N THR A 73 -4.44 -13.58 9.71
CA THR A 73 -4.36 -12.23 10.29
C THR A 73 -4.90 -11.14 9.37
N VAL A 74 -5.45 -10.09 9.96
CA VAL A 74 -5.94 -8.92 9.20
C VAL A 74 -4.80 -8.24 8.48
N VAL A 75 -3.66 -8.07 9.14
CA VAL A 75 -2.48 -7.40 8.58
C VAL A 75 -1.98 -8.12 7.32
N ALA A 76 -2.01 -9.45 7.30
CA ALA A 76 -1.62 -10.20 6.11
C ALA A 76 -2.65 -10.08 4.99
N PHE A 77 -3.95 -10.06 5.32
CA PHE A 77 -5.00 -9.86 4.32
C PHE A 77 -4.94 -8.50 3.63
N CYS A 78 -4.66 -7.44 4.40
CA CYS A 78 -4.48 -6.09 3.87
C CYS A 78 -3.29 -5.96 2.92
N SER A 79 -2.38 -6.94 2.90
CA SER A 79 -1.24 -6.95 2.00
C SER A 79 -1.72 -6.95 0.54
N PRO A 80 -1.28 -6.00 -0.29
CA PRO A 80 -1.71 -5.87 -1.68
C PRO A 80 -1.58 -7.17 -2.50
N ARG A 81 -0.53 -7.98 -2.29
CA ARG A 81 -0.36 -9.27 -2.99
C ARG A 81 -1.34 -10.35 -2.55
N VAL A 82 -1.81 -10.26 -1.31
CA VAL A 82 -2.78 -11.20 -0.73
C VAL A 82 -4.16 -10.74 -1.12
N TRP A 83 -4.49 -9.48 -0.83
CA TRP A 83 -5.69 -8.79 -1.26
C TRP A 83 -6.05 -9.06 -2.72
N THR A 84 -5.18 -8.70 -3.68
CA THR A 84 -5.46 -8.85 -5.11
C THR A 84 -5.58 -10.30 -5.58
N ARG A 85 -5.09 -11.26 -4.80
CA ARG A 85 -5.22 -12.69 -5.12
C ARG A 85 -6.63 -13.21 -4.86
N TYR A 86 -7.36 -12.62 -3.91
CA TYR A 86 -8.70 -13.08 -3.51
C TYR A 86 -9.82 -12.16 -3.98
N VAL A 87 -9.49 -10.97 -4.49
CA VAL A 87 -10.44 -10.13 -5.22
C VAL A 87 -10.54 -10.65 -6.65
N PRO A 88 -11.68 -11.19 -7.08
CA PRO A 88 -11.88 -11.56 -8.47
C PRO A 88 -11.73 -10.31 -9.34
N ALA A 89 -11.02 -10.43 -10.47
CA ALA A 89 -11.07 -9.39 -11.50
C ALA A 89 -12.55 -9.13 -11.83
N LEU A 90 -12.90 -7.86 -12.05
CA LEU A 90 -14.18 -7.53 -12.68
C LEU A 90 -14.22 -8.34 -13.99
N GLU A 91 -15.21 -9.22 -14.15
CA GLU A 91 -15.36 -9.96 -15.40
C GLU A 91 -15.43 -8.94 -16.53
N ASP A 92 -14.55 -9.13 -17.51
CA ASP A 92 -14.35 -8.18 -18.60
C ASP A 92 -15.68 -7.98 -19.34
N GLY A 93 -16.18 -6.78 -19.21
CA GLY A 93 -17.41 -6.31 -19.84
C GLY A 93 -17.32 -4.84 -20.19
N ALA A 94 -16.13 -4.37 -20.58
CA ALA A 94 -15.93 -3.19 -21.42
C ALA A 94 -14.44 -3.02 -21.70
N GLU A 95 -14.04 -3.19 -22.95
CA GLU A 95 -12.85 -2.52 -23.48
C GLU A 95 -12.99 -1.03 -23.13
N VAL A 96 -12.07 -0.52 -22.31
CA VAL A 96 -11.87 0.92 -22.20
C VAL A 96 -10.61 1.26 -22.97
N ASP A 97 -10.87 1.77 -24.15
CA ASP A 97 -9.94 2.50 -24.98
C ASP A 97 -9.20 3.55 -24.13
N SER A 98 -7.95 3.75 -24.48
CA SER A 98 -7.06 4.68 -23.81
C SER A 98 -7.46 6.10 -24.18
N GLU A 99 -8.23 6.78 -23.33
CA GLU A 99 -8.38 8.23 -23.44
C GLU A 99 -7.90 8.93 -22.16
N GLU A 100 -6.66 9.41 -22.30
CA GLU A 100 -6.10 10.65 -21.76
C GLU A 100 -7.13 11.54 -21.05
N SER A 101 -7.14 11.50 -19.71
CA SER A 101 -7.80 12.53 -18.91
C SER A 101 -6.75 13.45 -18.30
N SER A 102 -6.30 14.39 -19.14
CA SER A 102 -5.70 15.63 -18.67
C SER A 102 -6.78 16.46 -17.97
N GLY A 103 -6.66 16.59 -16.64
CA GLY A 103 -7.41 17.54 -15.81
C GLY A 103 -6.43 18.34 -14.95
N PRO A 104 -6.68 19.64 -14.70
CA PRO A 104 -5.64 20.66 -14.69
C PRO A 104 -4.70 20.54 -13.50
N ALA A 105 -3.44 20.28 -13.82
CA ALA A 105 -2.32 20.63 -12.96
C ALA A 105 -2.35 22.14 -12.75
N THR A 106 -2.75 22.57 -11.56
CA THR A 106 -2.61 23.96 -11.13
C THR A 106 -1.36 24.09 -10.27
N ALA A 107 -0.47 24.95 -10.78
CA ALA A 107 0.65 25.62 -10.13
C ALA A 107 1.90 24.79 -9.76
N GLU A 108 2.79 24.72 -10.75
CA GLU A 108 4.20 25.13 -10.67
C GLU A 108 4.91 24.96 -9.31
N GLY A 109 5.72 23.92 -9.23
CA GLY A 109 6.99 23.99 -8.52
C GLY A 109 8.07 23.56 -9.50
N ALA A 110 9.06 24.42 -9.76
CA ALA A 110 10.29 24.03 -10.44
C ALA A 110 10.72 22.65 -9.94
N SER A 111 11.07 21.72 -10.84
CA SER A 111 11.56 20.39 -10.46
C SER A 111 12.58 20.56 -9.34
N THR A 112 12.21 20.15 -8.13
CA THR A 112 13.05 20.32 -6.96
C THR A 112 14.22 19.35 -7.10
N ASP A 113 15.36 19.65 -6.49
CA ASP A 113 16.49 18.72 -6.51
C ASP A 113 16.10 17.34 -5.97
N ALA A 114 15.21 17.29 -4.98
CA ALA A 114 14.63 16.04 -4.46
C ALA A 114 13.89 15.23 -5.53
N ALA A 115 13.07 15.89 -6.37
CA ALA A 115 12.35 15.21 -7.45
C ALA A 115 13.32 14.68 -8.52
N ARG A 116 14.38 15.43 -8.86
CA ARG A 116 15.42 14.97 -9.79
C ARG A 116 16.17 13.74 -9.26
N VAL A 117 16.60 13.79 -8.00
CA VAL A 117 17.30 12.69 -7.33
C VAL A 117 16.40 11.44 -7.30
N TRP A 118 15.12 11.60 -6.97
CA TRP A 118 14.21 10.46 -6.91
C TRP A 118 13.96 9.84 -8.29
N SER A 119 13.78 10.67 -9.32
CA SER A 119 13.68 10.18 -10.70
C SER A 119 14.94 9.42 -11.14
N ALA A 120 16.13 9.91 -10.78
CA ALA A 120 17.39 9.22 -11.06
C ALA A 120 17.50 7.87 -10.33
N CYS A 121 17.05 7.81 -9.07
CA CYS A 121 16.98 6.56 -8.30
C CYS A 121 16.04 5.54 -8.96
N LEU A 122 14.83 5.96 -9.36
CA LEU A 122 13.86 5.09 -10.04
C LEU A 122 14.40 4.59 -11.38
N GLU A 123 15.13 5.43 -12.09
CA GLU A 123 15.82 5.08 -13.33
C GLU A 123 16.91 4.02 -13.11
N GLY A 124 17.72 4.15 -12.05
CA GLY A 124 18.70 3.13 -11.66
C GLY A 124 18.05 1.76 -11.36
N VAL A 125 16.91 1.76 -10.65
CA VAL A 125 16.11 0.56 -10.41
C VAL A 125 15.54 -0.02 -11.71
N ARG A 126 15.12 0.83 -12.66
CA ARG A 126 14.62 0.42 -13.97
C ARG A 126 15.71 -0.26 -14.81
N VAL A 127 16.90 0.30 -14.85
CA VAL A 127 18.07 -0.25 -15.57
C VAL A 127 18.45 -1.64 -15.05
N GLN A 128 18.29 -1.87 -13.73
CA GLN A 128 18.48 -3.19 -13.13
C GLN A 128 17.37 -4.22 -13.44
N GLY A 129 16.35 -3.83 -14.22
CA GLY A 129 15.27 -4.73 -14.62
C GLY A 129 14.26 -5.07 -13.51
N LYS A 130 14.32 -4.38 -12.35
CA LYS A 130 13.46 -4.65 -11.17
C LYS A 130 12.08 -4.02 -11.32
N ARG A 131 11.36 -4.36 -12.39
CA ARG A 131 10.06 -3.76 -12.76
C ARG A 131 9.00 -3.82 -11.65
N TYR A 132 9.02 -4.87 -10.83
CA TYR A 132 8.10 -5.00 -9.70
C TYR A 132 8.45 -4.07 -8.53
N ALA A 133 9.73 -3.83 -8.25
CA ALA A 133 10.12 -2.84 -7.26
C ALA A 133 9.77 -1.44 -7.75
N LEU A 134 10.01 -1.16 -9.03
CA LEU A 134 9.72 0.14 -9.66
C LEU A 134 8.23 0.53 -9.53
N SER A 135 7.30 -0.41 -9.75
CA SER A 135 5.86 -0.12 -9.64
C SER A 135 5.41 0.21 -8.21
N TRP A 136 6.17 -0.21 -7.21
CA TRP A 136 5.96 0.17 -5.82
C TRP A 136 6.64 1.49 -5.48
N LEU A 137 7.93 1.62 -5.78
CA LEU A 137 8.72 2.79 -5.45
C LEU A 137 8.15 4.07 -6.12
N ALA A 138 7.69 3.99 -7.36
CA ALA A 138 7.11 5.13 -8.07
C ALA A 138 5.89 5.79 -7.38
N LYS A 139 5.26 5.11 -6.40
CA LYS A 139 4.16 5.66 -5.61
C LYS A 139 4.64 6.57 -4.47
N ALA A 140 5.91 6.52 -4.09
CA ALA A 140 6.49 7.44 -3.12
C ALA A 140 6.78 8.79 -3.80
N ARG A 141 6.54 9.89 -3.07
CA ARG A 141 6.79 11.25 -3.57
C ARG A 141 8.01 11.84 -2.89
N ALA A 142 8.97 12.35 -3.65
CA ALA A 142 10.06 13.13 -3.09
C ALA A 142 9.56 14.49 -2.59
N VAL A 143 9.88 14.83 -1.35
CA VAL A 143 9.40 16.05 -0.71
C VAL A 143 10.52 16.98 -0.22
N GLY A 144 11.76 16.49 -0.14
CA GLY A 144 12.89 17.35 0.26
C GLY A 144 14.24 16.64 0.25
N LEU A 145 15.29 17.42 0.49
CA LEU A 145 16.65 16.96 0.81
C LEU A 145 17.03 17.58 2.17
N GLU A 146 17.39 16.74 3.14
CA GLU A 146 17.69 17.18 4.51
C GLU A 146 18.92 16.45 5.02
N ASP A 147 19.93 17.18 5.51
CA ASP A 147 21.19 16.62 6.04
C ASP A 147 21.83 15.56 5.12
N GLY A 148 21.80 15.79 3.81
CA GLY A 148 22.30 14.83 2.82
C GLY A 148 21.45 13.57 2.63
N HIS A 149 20.21 13.54 3.12
CA HIS A 149 19.25 12.45 2.90
C HIS A 149 18.15 12.86 1.93
N LEU A 150 17.67 11.92 1.12
CA LEU A 150 16.45 12.08 0.33
C LEU A 150 15.22 11.86 1.20
N VAL A 151 14.34 12.86 1.31
CA VAL A 151 13.10 12.76 2.09
C VAL A 151 11.93 12.39 1.18
N LEU A 152 11.28 11.27 1.48
CA LEU A 152 10.14 10.74 0.76
C LEU A 152 8.87 10.80 1.60
N ALA A 153 7.76 11.21 0.99
CA ALA A 153 6.42 11.00 1.51
C ALA A 153 5.87 9.68 0.99
N ALA A 154 5.49 8.81 1.92
CA ALA A 154 4.70 7.62 1.62
C ALA A 154 3.22 8.00 1.43
N PRO A 155 2.47 7.27 0.59
CA PRO A 155 1.02 7.37 0.55
C PRO A 155 0.37 7.08 1.91
N ASP A 156 0.91 6.12 2.66
CA ASP A 156 0.45 5.72 3.99
C ASP A 156 1.56 5.00 4.79
N ALA A 157 1.29 4.74 6.07
CA ALA A 157 2.25 4.14 6.99
C ALA A 157 2.60 2.66 6.67
N TYR A 158 1.68 1.90 6.08
CA TYR A 158 1.94 0.52 5.68
C TYR A 158 2.83 0.48 4.43
N PHE A 159 2.55 1.33 3.43
CA PHE A 159 3.42 1.51 2.27
C PHE A 159 4.84 1.82 2.73
N ARG A 160 5.00 2.78 3.66
CA ARG A 160 6.29 3.12 4.24
C ARG A 160 6.99 1.88 4.80
N GLN A 161 6.34 1.20 5.74
CA GLN A 161 6.91 0.04 6.44
C GLN A 161 7.28 -1.06 5.45
N TRP A 162 6.39 -1.38 4.51
CA TRP A 162 6.59 -2.46 3.56
C TRP A 162 7.69 -2.12 2.55
N VAL A 163 7.75 -0.89 2.04
CA VAL A 163 8.83 -0.44 1.16
C VAL A 163 10.16 -0.45 1.89
N GLU A 164 10.20 -0.03 3.15
CA GLU A 164 11.41 -0.05 3.97
C GLU A 164 11.90 -1.49 4.21
N GLU A 165 11.00 -2.42 4.54
CA GLU A 165 11.33 -3.84 4.75
C GLU A 165 11.78 -4.54 3.46
N GLN A 166 11.13 -4.28 2.33
CA GLN A 166 11.36 -5.03 1.08
C GLN A 166 12.41 -4.37 0.17
N TYR A 167 12.47 -3.05 0.17
CA TYR A 167 13.27 -2.26 -0.77
C TYR A 167 14.14 -1.20 -0.10
N GLY A 168 14.10 -1.05 1.24
CA GLY A 168 14.90 -0.06 1.95
C GLY A 168 16.38 -0.16 1.61
N ALA A 169 16.95 -1.37 1.68
CA ALA A 169 18.35 -1.60 1.31
C ALA A 169 18.66 -1.25 -0.16
N LEU A 170 17.71 -1.48 -1.07
CA LEU A 170 17.85 -1.12 -2.48
C LEU A 170 17.84 0.39 -2.67
N MET A 171 16.86 1.08 -2.07
CA MET A 171 16.74 2.53 -2.15
C MET A 171 17.96 3.22 -1.53
N GLU A 172 18.42 2.74 -0.37
CA GLU A 172 19.64 3.20 0.29
C GLU A 172 20.87 3.07 -0.63
N ALA A 173 21.02 1.94 -1.31
CA ALA A 173 22.12 1.71 -2.22
C ALA A 173 22.08 2.66 -3.43
N GLU A 174 20.92 2.82 -4.07
CA GLU A 174 20.76 3.74 -5.20
C GLU A 174 21.04 5.20 -4.80
N VAL A 175 20.47 5.65 -3.68
CA VAL A 175 20.59 7.02 -3.20
C VAL A 175 22.04 7.34 -2.78
N ARG A 176 22.74 6.38 -2.18
CA ARG A 176 24.18 6.52 -1.91
C ARG A 176 25.03 6.52 -3.17
N GLY A 177 24.65 5.76 -4.19
CA GLY A 177 25.28 5.81 -5.51
C GLY A 177 25.21 7.19 -6.17
N LEU A 178 24.23 8.01 -5.78
CA LEU A 178 24.06 9.40 -6.20
C LEU A 178 24.77 10.42 -5.29
N GLY A 179 25.56 9.96 -4.30
CA GLY A 179 26.36 10.82 -3.40
C GLY A 179 25.61 11.32 -2.16
N LEU A 180 24.42 10.80 -1.87
CA LEU A 180 23.67 11.11 -0.65
C LEU A 180 23.96 10.09 0.46
N GLN A 181 23.55 10.39 1.69
CA GLN A 181 23.78 9.53 2.86
C GLN A 181 22.77 8.38 2.94
N GLY A 182 21.54 8.60 2.47
CA GLY A 182 20.46 7.61 2.51
C GLY A 182 19.08 8.21 2.29
N VAL A 183 18.04 7.46 2.69
CA VAL A 183 16.64 7.86 2.56
C VAL A 183 16.03 8.10 3.94
N ARG A 184 15.15 9.10 4.03
CA ARG A 184 14.28 9.33 5.19
C ARG A 184 12.84 9.41 4.75
N TRP A 185 11.93 8.99 5.62
CA TRP A 185 10.51 9.19 5.42
C TRP A 185 10.05 10.46 6.12
N ALA A 186 9.28 11.29 5.41
CA ALA A 186 8.60 12.42 6.02
C ALA A 186 7.68 11.93 7.15
N ARG A 187 7.62 12.69 8.25
CA ARG A 187 6.67 12.42 9.33
C ARG A 187 5.25 12.61 8.79
N ALA A 188 4.33 11.75 9.21
CA ALA A 188 2.93 11.92 8.87
C ALA A 188 2.42 13.24 9.44
N ALA A 189 1.60 13.99 8.69
CA ALA A 189 1.04 15.27 9.14
C ALA A 189 0.18 15.18 10.43
N HIS A 190 -0.08 13.97 10.93
CA HIS A 190 -0.78 13.70 12.19
C HIS A 190 0.14 13.43 13.40
N GLU A 191 1.47 13.52 13.26
CA GLU A 191 2.40 13.53 14.40
C GLU A 191 2.76 14.97 14.78
N VAL A 192 1.83 15.68 15.39
CA VAL A 192 2.14 16.87 16.20
C VAL A 192 1.68 16.60 17.63
N ALA A 193 2.69 16.60 18.51
CA ALA A 193 2.72 16.72 19.97
C ALA A 193 1.43 16.39 20.76
#